data_AF-A0A955E767-F1
#
_entry.id   AF-A0A955E767-F1
#
_cell.length_a   1.000
_cell.length_b   1.000
_cell.length_c   1.000
_cell.angle_alpha   90.00
_cell.angle_beta   90.00
_cell.angle_gamma   90.00
#
_symmetry.space_group_name_H-M   'P 1'
#
loop_
_entity.id
_entity.type
_entity.pdbx_description
1 polymer ?
#
loop_
_entity_poly.entity_id
_entity_poly.type
_entity_poly.pdbx_seq_one_letter_code
_entity_poly.pdbx_strand_id
1 'polypeptide(L)'
;MRSRDRVIQLAALTALIVCMVSSTVLSRSLTAEAGRAQLVYTDTVQEGDPPEVALGIAMGAFRGLFVNYLWIRANKLKQDGKFYEAIQLSEAITRLQPRFPRVWGFHAWNLAYNISVACHTVDERWNWVNAGIHLLQNEAIPRNPNDVILHKELAWIYFHKIQGFADDANRYYK
;
A
#
# COMPACT_ATOMS: atom_id res chain seq x y z
N MET A 1 37.97 -2.74 44.15
CA MET A 1 37.45 -2.47 42.78
C MET A 1 36.49 -3.56 42.31
N ARG A 2 36.95 -4.77 41.93
CA ARG A 2 36.14 -5.80 41.22
C ARG A 2 34.70 -6.09 41.67
N SER A 3 34.32 -5.95 42.95
CA SER A 3 32.92 -6.19 43.38
C SER A 3 31.96 -5.05 43.01
N ARG A 4 32.39 -3.79 43.11
CA ARG A 4 31.58 -2.62 42.73
C ARG A 4 31.21 -2.68 41.25
N ASP A 5 32.18 -3.05 40.43
CA ASP A 5 32.03 -3.13 38.97
C ASP A 5 31.02 -4.24 38.58
N ARG A 6 31.02 -5.38 39.30
CA ARG A 6 30.01 -6.45 39.15
C ARG A 6 28.60 -6.01 39.58
N VAL A 7 28.48 -5.25 40.66
CA VAL A 7 27.18 -4.70 41.11
C VAL A 7 26.62 -3.72 40.07
N ILE A 8 27.47 -2.86 39.50
CA ILE A 8 27.08 -1.95 38.40
C ILE A 8 26.63 -2.74 37.17
N GLN A 9 27.37 -3.79 36.78
CA GLN A 9 27.00 -4.67 35.66
C GLN A 9 25.65 -5.38 35.88
N LEU A 10 25.40 -5.92 37.08
CA LEU A 10 24.13 -6.56 37.43
C LEU A 10 22.96 -5.57 37.44
N ALA A 11 23.16 -4.36 37.97
CA ALA A 11 22.15 -3.31 37.95
C ALA A 11 21.84 -2.87 36.51
N ALA A 12 22.85 -2.67 35.67
CA ALA A 12 22.69 -2.31 34.26
C ALA A 12 21.98 -3.43 33.45
N LEU A 13 22.33 -4.69 33.68
CA LEU A 13 21.67 -5.84 33.06
C LEU A 13 20.20 -5.94 33.49
N THR A 14 19.91 -5.73 34.78
CA THR A 14 18.54 -5.73 35.31
C THR A 14 17.72 -4.60 34.70
N ALA A 15 18.28 -3.39 34.62
CA ALA A 15 17.63 -2.25 33.97
C ALA A 15 17.37 -2.52 32.48
N LEU A 16 18.33 -3.10 31.75
CA LEU A 16 18.16 -3.50 30.35
C LEU A 16 17.00 -4.50 30.18
N ILE A 17 16.95 -5.54 31.00
CA ILE A 17 15.88 -6.55 30.97
C ILE A 17 14.52 -5.91 31.27
N VAL A 18 14.43 -5.06 32.29
CA VAL A 18 13.19 -4.33 32.63
C VAL A 18 12.75 -3.44 31.47
N CYS A 19 13.66 -2.70 30.84
CA CYS A 19 13.36 -1.86 29.69
C CYS A 19 12.88 -2.69 28.48
N MET A 20 13.52 -3.82 28.17
CA MET A 20 13.13 -4.70 27.06
C MET A 20 11.74 -5.34 27.30
N VAL A 21 11.47 -5.83 28.51
CA VAL A 21 10.16 -6.40 28.87
C VAL A 21 9.08 -5.31 28.83
N SER A 22 9.34 -4.15 29.42
CA SER A 22 8.40 -3.02 29.42
C SER A 22 8.09 -2.53 28.01
N SER A 23 9.12 -2.38 27.16
CA SER A 23 8.97 -2.03 25.75
C SER A 23 8.09 -3.05 25.00
N THR A 24 8.32 -4.35 25.23
CA THR A 24 7.52 -5.42 24.61
C THR A 24 6.05 -5.38 25.05
N VAL A 25 5.78 -5.14 26.34
CA VAL A 25 4.42 -5.06 26.89
C VAL A 25 3.69 -3.80 26.39
N LEU A 26 4.33 -2.62 26.49
CA LEU A 26 3.74 -1.38 25.99
C LEU A 26 3.49 -1.43 24.49
N SER A 27 4.45 -1.93 23.69
CA SER A 27 4.31 -2.07 22.23
C SER A 27 3.10 -2.93 21.87
N ARG A 28 2.89 -4.07 22.55
CA ARG A 28 1.70 -4.92 22.35
C ARG A 28 0.40 -4.21 22.72
N SER A 29 0.36 -3.51 23.86
CA SER A 29 -0.84 -2.77 24.29
C SER A 29 -1.18 -1.62 23.33
N LEU A 30 -0.17 -0.87 22.88
CA LEU A 30 -0.31 0.22 21.91
C LEU A 30 -0.80 -0.29 20.55
N THR A 31 -0.21 -1.40 20.06
CA THR A 31 -0.62 -2.01 18.78
C THR A 31 -2.04 -2.57 18.86
N ALA A 32 -2.43 -3.17 19.99
CA ALA A 32 -3.79 -3.67 20.19
C ALA A 32 -4.82 -2.53 20.25
N GLU A 33 -4.51 -1.42 20.94
CA GLU A 33 -5.41 -0.26 21.01
C GLU A 33 -5.51 0.46 19.67
N ALA A 34 -4.39 0.66 18.98
CA ALA A 34 -4.38 1.30 17.67
C ALA A 34 -5.02 0.41 16.57
N GLY A 35 -4.98 -0.92 16.73
CA GLY A 35 -5.77 -1.85 15.92
C GLY A 35 -7.27 -1.75 16.20
N ARG A 36 -7.69 -1.70 17.47
CA ARG A 36 -9.10 -1.46 17.86
C ARG A 36 -9.63 -0.15 17.28
N ALA A 37 -8.87 0.93 17.42
CA ALA A 37 -9.24 2.25 16.95
C ALA A 37 -9.06 2.46 15.42
N GLN A 38 -8.62 1.43 14.67
CA GLN A 38 -8.33 1.50 13.24
C GLN A 38 -7.31 2.61 12.87
N LEU A 39 -6.40 2.93 13.80
CA LEU A 39 -5.40 4.00 13.69
C LEU A 39 -4.05 3.51 13.13
N VAL A 40 -3.86 2.19 13.01
CA VAL A 40 -2.60 1.59 12.51
C VAL A 40 -2.84 0.79 11.25
N TYR A 41 -1.92 0.98 10.29
CA TYR A 41 -1.69 0.10 9.13
C TYR A 41 -1.26 -1.29 9.62
N THR A 42 -2.22 -2.07 10.11
CA THR A 42 -1.89 -3.20 10.99
C THR A 42 -1.48 -4.41 10.17
N ASP A 43 -0.27 -4.94 10.39
CA ASP A 43 0.21 -6.22 9.84
C ASP A 43 -0.34 -7.44 10.61
N THR A 44 -1.63 -7.41 10.99
CA THR A 44 -2.35 -8.55 11.56
C THR A 44 -3.33 -9.12 10.55
N VAL A 45 -3.26 -10.43 10.31
CA VAL A 45 -4.28 -11.15 9.55
C VAL A 45 -5.62 -11.01 10.30
N GLN A 46 -6.61 -10.44 9.63
CA GLN A 46 -8.01 -10.44 10.07
C GLN A 46 -8.75 -11.61 9.44
N GLU A 47 -9.83 -12.03 10.07
CA GLU A 47 -10.67 -13.12 9.59
C GLU A 47 -11.33 -12.71 8.26
N GLY A 48 -10.94 -13.37 7.16
CA GLY A 48 -11.32 -13.01 5.79
C GLY A 48 -10.22 -12.36 4.93
N ASP A 49 -9.04 -12.03 5.48
CA ASP A 49 -7.89 -11.58 4.68
C ASP A 49 -7.42 -12.69 3.71
N PRO A 50 -7.07 -12.37 2.45
CA PRO A 50 -6.49 -13.34 1.51
C PRO A 50 -5.19 -13.99 2.05
N PRO A 51 -4.87 -15.26 1.70
CA PRO A 51 -3.64 -15.94 2.14
C PRO A 51 -2.33 -15.19 1.82
N GLU A 52 -2.36 -14.37 0.76
CA GLU A 52 -1.28 -13.48 0.32
C GLU A 52 -0.89 -12.46 1.41
N VAL A 53 -1.86 -12.00 2.21
CA VAL A 53 -1.63 -11.07 3.32
C VAL A 53 -0.80 -11.76 4.40
N ALA A 54 -1.15 -13.01 4.75
CA ALA A 54 -0.41 -13.82 5.70
C ALA A 54 1.01 -14.14 5.21
N LEU A 55 1.18 -14.48 3.93
CA LEU A 55 2.50 -14.66 3.31
C LEU A 55 3.34 -13.37 3.36
N GLY A 56 2.71 -12.22 3.07
CA GLY A 56 3.34 -10.91 3.17
C GLY A 56 3.82 -10.58 4.57
N ILE A 57 3.01 -10.87 5.59
CA ILE A 57 3.37 -10.69 7.00
C ILE A 57 4.51 -11.64 7.39
N ALA A 58 4.46 -12.91 6.96
CA ALA A 58 5.48 -13.91 7.23
C ALA A 58 6.87 -13.55 6.66
N MET A 59 6.92 -12.80 5.54
CA MET A 59 8.18 -12.27 5.00
C MET A 59 8.81 -11.15 5.86
N GLY A 60 8.05 -10.50 6.75
CA GLY A 60 8.52 -9.42 7.62
C GLY A 60 9.29 -8.34 6.85
N ALA A 61 10.52 -8.04 7.29
CA ALA A 61 11.37 -7.04 6.65
C ALA A 61 11.70 -7.33 5.16
N PHE A 62 11.71 -8.61 4.74
CA PHE A 62 11.98 -8.97 3.35
C PHE A 62 10.86 -8.57 2.38
N ARG A 63 9.61 -8.39 2.86
CA ARG A 63 8.48 -7.91 2.06
C ARG A 63 8.80 -6.58 1.37
N GLY A 64 9.44 -5.65 2.07
CA GLY A 64 9.83 -4.35 1.50
C GLY A 64 10.84 -4.48 0.36
N LEU A 65 11.83 -5.37 0.50
CA LEU A 65 12.84 -5.63 -0.54
C LEU A 65 12.20 -6.29 -1.78
N PHE A 66 11.32 -7.27 -1.57
CA PHE A 66 10.61 -7.95 -2.65
C PHE A 66 9.66 -7.01 -3.41
N VAL A 67 8.88 -6.19 -2.68
CA VAL A 67 8.04 -5.14 -3.25
C VAL A 67 8.85 -4.15 -4.08
N ASN A 68 10.01 -3.69 -3.59
CA ASN A 68 10.88 -2.79 -4.35
C ASN A 68 11.39 -3.43 -5.65
N TYR A 69 11.73 -4.73 -5.63
CA TYR A 69 12.09 -5.47 -6.85
C TYR A 69 10.93 -5.53 -7.86
N LEU A 70 9.70 -5.82 -7.38
CA LEU A 70 8.50 -5.81 -8.23
C LEU A 70 8.27 -4.41 -8.85
N TRP A 71 8.43 -3.33 -8.08
CA TRP A 71 8.32 -1.95 -8.57
C TRP A 71 9.30 -1.65 -9.71
N ILE A 72 10.58 -2.01 -9.55
CA ILE A 72 11.61 -1.81 -10.58
C ILE A 72 11.22 -2.56 -11.86
N ARG A 73 10.77 -3.81 -11.73
CA ARG A 73 10.36 -4.64 -12.87
C ARG A 73 9.08 -4.12 -13.54
N ALA A 74 8.08 -3.67 -12.77
CA ALA A 74 6.84 -3.08 -13.30
C ALA A 74 7.11 -1.78 -14.05
N ASN A 75 7.97 -0.91 -13.52
CA ASN A 75 8.34 0.33 -14.21
C ASN A 75 9.14 0.06 -15.49
N LYS A 76 10.02 -0.95 -15.51
CA LYS A 76 10.70 -1.40 -16.73
C LYS A 76 9.71 -1.89 -17.79
N LEU A 77 8.77 -2.77 -17.42
CA LEU A 77 7.75 -3.26 -18.36
C LEU A 77 6.89 -2.13 -18.91
N LYS A 78 6.50 -1.15 -18.08
CA LYS A 78 5.79 0.06 -18.52
C LYS A 78 6.61 0.89 -19.51
N GLN A 79 7.92 1.05 -19.31
CA GLN A 79 8.82 1.72 -20.24
C GLN A 79 8.98 0.95 -21.56
N ASP A 80 8.99 -0.39 -21.49
CA ASP A 80 9.03 -1.30 -22.65
C ASP A 80 7.65 -1.42 -23.36
N GLY A 81 6.62 -0.63 -22.98
CA GLY A 81 5.26 -0.65 -23.55
C GLY A 81 4.38 -1.84 -23.13
N LYS A 82 4.87 -2.70 -22.24
CA LYS A 82 4.23 -3.94 -21.77
C LYS A 82 3.28 -3.68 -20.61
N PHE A 83 2.21 -2.95 -20.90
CA PHE A 83 1.29 -2.46 -19.88
C PHE A 83 0.56 -3.59 -19.12
N TYR A 84 0.09 -4.63 -19.82
CA TYR A 84 -0.60 -5.77 -19.19
C TYR A 84 0.29 -6.51 -18.19
N GLU A 85 1.55 -6.77 -18.53
CA GLU A 85 2.51 -7.42 -17.63
C GLU A 85 2.95 -6.49 -16.48
N ALA A 86 3.05 -5.17 -16.73
CA ALA A 86 3.29 -4.19 -15.66
C ALA A 86 2.12 -4.13 -14.66
N ILE A 87 0.89 -4.37 -15.12
CA ILE A 87 -0.31 -4.42 -14.27
C ILE A 87 -0.36 -5.71 -13.46
N GLN A 88 -0.01 -6.86 -14.01
CA GLN A 88 0.10 -8.11 -13.23
C GLN A 88 1.08 -7.97 -12.04
N LEU A 89 2.21 -7.26 -12.25
CA LEU A 89 3.12 -6.93 -11.15
C LEU A 89 2.54 -5.89 -10.18
N SER A 90 1.74 -4.95 -10.68
CA SER A 90 1.00 -3.98 -9.85
C SER A 90 0.01 -4.68 -8.92
N GLU A 91 -0.74 -5.68 -9.40
CA GLU A 91 -1.59 -6.51 -8.55
C GLU A 91 -0.80 -7.30 -7.50
N ALA A 92 0.37 -7.84 -7.88
CA ALA A 92 1.25 -8.50 -6.91
C ALA A 92 1.77 -7.52 -5.84
N ILE A 93 1.95 -6.24 -6.17
CA ILE A 93 2.35 -5.18 -5.24
C ILE A 93 1.17 -4.72 -4.36
N THR A 94 -0.07 -4.67 -4.86
CA THR A 94 -1.25 -4.32 -4.04
C THR A 94 -1.63 -5.46 -3.08
N ARG A 95 -1.59 -6.72 -3.52
CA ARG A 95 -1.61 -7.92 -2.66
C ARG A 95 -0.40 -7.93 -1.72
N LEU A 96 0.74 -7.44 -2.23
CA LEU A 96 1.98 -7.07 -1.56
C LEU A 96 1.78 -6.28 -0.26
N GLN A 97 0.99 -5.19 -0.35
CA GLN A 97 0.80 -4.17 0.69
C GLN A 97 -0.68 -3.70 0.74
N PRO A 98 -1.65 -4.56 1.11
CA PRO A 98 -3.08 -4.29 0.96
C PRO A 98 -3.55 -3.10 1.81
N ARG A 99 -2.90 -2.91 2.97
CA ARG A 99 -3.14 -1.81 3.92
C ARG A 99 -2.18 -0.64 3.75
N PHE A 100 -1.63 -0.41 2.55
CA PHE A 100 -0.83 0.77 2.25
C PHE A 100 -1.51 1.62 1.15
N PRO A 101 -2.36 2.60 1.52
CA PRO A 101 -3.20 3.35 0.59
C PRO A 101 -2.45 3.96 -0.60
N ARG A 102 -1.21 4.44 -0.36
CA ARG A 102 -0.38 5.10 -1.37
C ARG A 102 -0.05 4.20 -2.58
N VAL A 103 0.05 2.88 -2.38
CA VAL A 103 0.27 1.91 -3.47
C VAL A 103 -0.94 1.85 -4.38
N TRP A 104 -2.14 1.67 -3.81
CA TRP A 104 -3.38 1.64 -4.57
C TRP A 104 -3.64 2.96 -5.31
N GLY A 105 -3.48 4.09 -4.64
CA GLY A 105 -3.62 5.42 -5.23
C GLY A 105 -2.66 5.63 -6.40
N PHE A 106 -1.39 5.22 -6.27
CA PHE A 106 -0.44 5.27 -7.38
C PHE A 106 -0.89 4.42 -8.57
N HIS A 107 -1.29 3.15 -8.35
CA HIS A 107 -1.66 2.27 -9.45
C HIS A 107 -2.94 2.73 -10.16
N ALA A 108 -3.95 3.17 -9.41
CA ALA A 108 -5.17 3.75 -9.96
C ALA A 108 -4.89 5.02 -10.79
N TRP A 109 -4.06 5.93 -10.27
CA TRP A 109 -3.62 7.09 -11.01
C TRP A 109 -2.80 6.72 -12.26
N ASN A 110 -1.88 5.76 -12.16
CA ASN A 110 -1.08 5.30 -13.29
C ASN A 110 -1.92 4.65 -14.40
N LEU A 111 -2.98 3.92 -14.07
CA LEU A 111 -3.98 3.42 -15.02
C LEU A 111 -4.72 4.59 -15.69
N ALA A 112 -5.35 5.45 -14.88
CA ALA A 112 -6.22 6.53 -15.34
C ALA A 112 -5.51 7.74 -15.96
N TYR A 113 -4.18 7.89 -15.79
CA TYR A 113 -3.43 9.02 -16.34
C TYR A 113 -2.27 8.61 -17.26
N ASN A 114 -1.45 7.61 -16.92
CA ASN A 114 -0.28 7.27 -17.74
C ASN A 114 -0.59 6.22 -18.82
N ILE A 115 -1.23 5.12 -18.45
CA ILE A 115 -1.56 4.04 -19.39
C ILE A 115 -2.69 4.50 -20.32
N SER A 116 -3.75 5.11 -19.78
CA SER A 116 -4.87 5.63 -20.59
C SER A 116 -4.49 6.64 -21.68
N VAL A 117 -3.36 7.36 -21.59
CA VAL A 117 -2.94 8.32 -22.64
C VAL A 117 -1.89 7.73 -23.59
N ALA A 118 -1.34 6.56 -23.28
CA ALA A 118 -0.45 5.82 -24.17
C ALA A 118 -1.21 4.96 -25.20
N CYS A 119 -2.51 4.73 -24.98
CA CYS A 119 -3.40 3.96 -25.84
C CYS A 119 -3.88 4.74 -27.07
N HIS A 120 -4.17 4.02 -28.16
CA HIS A 120 -4.44 4.64 -29.47
C HIS A 120 -5.93 4.93 -29.75
N THR A 121 -6.86 4.29 -29.02
CA THR A 121 -8.31 4.41 -29.28
C THR A 121 -9.06 4.88 -28.04
N VAL A 122 -10.01 5.80 -28.18
CA VAL A 122 -10.75 6.41 -27.04
C VAL A 122 -11.45 5.37 -26.16
N ASP A 123 -11.95 4.29 -26.75
CA ASP A 123 -12.57 3.16 -26.05
C ASP A 123 -11.56 2.48 -25.11
N GLU A 124 -10.34 2.21 -25.58
CA GLU A 124 -9.26 1.62 -24.79
C GLU A 124 -8.82 2.59 -23.67
N ARG A 125 -8.72 3.89 -23.96
CA ARG A 125 -8.43 4.91 -22.92
C ARG A 125 -9.47 4.86 -21.81
N TRP A 126 -10.75 4.76 -22.17
CA TRP A 126 -11.85 4.70 -21.23
C TRP A 126 -11.85 3.41 -20.39
N ASN A 127 -11.52 2.26 -20.99
CA ASN A 127 -11.32 1.01 -20.26
C ASN A 127 -10.24 1.16 -19.17
N TRP A 128 -9.12 1.83 -19.46
CA TRP A 128 -8.06 2.07 -18.47
C TRP A 128 -8.44 3.08 -17.38
N VAL A 129 -9.23 4.12 -17.71
CA VAL A 129 -9.78 5.04 -16.71
C VAL A 129 -10.75 4.31 -15.77
N ASN A 130 -11.66 3.49 -16.31
CA ASN A 130 -12.56 2.65 -15.52
C ASN A 130 -11.81 1.62 -14.67
N ALA A 131 -10.75 1.01 -15.19
CA ALA A 131 -9.91 0.11 -14.41
C ALA A 131 -9.29 0.81 -13.18
N GLY A 132 -8.82 2.05 -13.33
CA GLY A 132 -8.34 2.87 -12.21
C GLY A 132 -9.44 3.21 -11.19
N ILE A 133 -10.64 3.53 -11.66
CA ILE A 133 -11.83 3.80 -10.82
C ILE A 133 -12.24 2.56 -10.03
N HIS A 134 -12.38 1.41 -10.70
CA HIS A 134 -12.74 0.15 -10.07
C HIS A 134 -11.68 -0.35 -9.09
N LEU A 135 -10.39 -0.15 -9.37
CA LEU A 135 -9.31 -0.44 -8.41
C LEU A 135 -9.47 0.38 -7.12
N LEU A 136 -9.90 1.64 -7.20
CA LEU A 136 -10.17 2.45 -6.00
C LEU A 136 -11.45 1.99 -5.27
N GLN A 137 -12.56 1.86 -6.00
CA GLN A 137 -13.89 1.57 -5.45
C GLN A 137 -14.02 0.15 -4.88
N ASN A 138 -13.58 -0.85 -5.64
CA ASN A 138 -13.84 -2.26 -5.33
C ASN A 138 -12.74 -2.88 -4.46
N GLU A 139 -11.54 -2.28 -4.43
CA GLU A 139 -10.37 -2.91 -3.85
C GLU A 139 -9.58 -2.04 -2.86
N ALA A 140 -9.29 -0.79 -3.20
CA ALA A 140 -8.47 0.08 -2.36
C ALA A 140 -9.23 0.60 -1.13
N ILE A 141 -10.39 1.23 -1.37
CA ILE A 141 -11.22 1.83 -0.32
C ILE A 141 -11.77 0.76 0.63
N PRO A 142 -12.31 -0.40 0.18
CA PRO A 142 -12.76 -1.46 1.09
C PRO A 142 -11.65 -2.00 2.01
N ARG A 143 -10.39 -2.02 1.56
CA ARG A 143 -9.22 -2.43 2.37
C ARG A 143 -8.62 -1.31 3.22
N ASN A 144 -9.00 -0.05 2.97
CA ASN A 144 -8.46 1.15 3.61
C ASN A 144 -9.57 2.20 3.83
N PRO A 145 -10.68 1.87 4.53
CA PRO A 145 -11.91 2.68 4.49
C PRO A 145 -11.76 4.07 5.12
N ASN A 146 -10.83 4.23 6.07
CA ASN A 146 -10.57 5.51 6.75
C ASN A 146 -9.56 6.40 6.01
N ASP A 147 -9.00 5.97 4.87
CA ASP A 147 -8.03 6.77 4.14
C ASP A 147 -8.71 7.82 3.24
N VAL A 148 -8.62 9.08 3.67
CA VAL A 148 -9.17 10.24 2.96
C VAL A 148 -8.48 10.46 1.60
N ILE A 149 -7.22 10.04 1.44
CA ILE A 149 -6.47 10.26 0.20
C ILE A 149 -7.04 9.41 -0.93
N LEU A 150 -7.39 8.14 -0.71
CA LEU A 150 -8.04 7.27 -1.71
C LEU A 150 -9.38 7.84 -2.19
N HIS A 151 -10.20 8.33 -1.26
CA HIS A 151 -11.46 8.99 -1.58
C HIS A 151 -11.24 10.26 -2.41
N LYS A 152 -10.21 11.04 -2.05
CA LYS A 152 -9.80 12.24 -2.79
C LYS A 152 -9.23 11.90 -4.17
N GLU A 153 -8.47 10.82 -4.35
CA GLU A 153 -8.00 10.36 -5.66
C GLU A 153 -9.17 9.89 -6.55
N LEU A 154 -10.14 9.16 -5.99
CA LEU A 154 -11.33 8.74 -6.72
C LEU A 154 -12.15 9.96 -7.20
N ALA A 155 -12.39 10.92 -6.29
CA ALA A 155 -13.04 12.18 -6.62
C ALA A 155 -12.24 12.99 -7.66
N TRP A 156 -10.90 12.96 -7.59
CA TRP A 156 -10.02 13.64 -8.54
C TRP A 156 -10.11 13.03 -9.95
N ILE A 157 -10.21 11.71 -10.10
CA ILE A 157 -10.44 11.08 -11.41
C ILE A 157 -11.78 11.56 -11.99
N TYR A 158 -12.88 11.49 -11.23
CA TYR A 158 -14.18 11.97 -11.72
C TYR A 158 -14.18 13.47 -12.06
N PHE A 159 -13.58 14.30 -11.21
CA PHE A 159 -13.54 15.75 -11.43
C PHE A 159 -12.59 16.16 -12.56
N HIS A 160 -11.32 15.75 -12.51
CA HIS A 160 -10.28 16.24 -13.42
C HIS A 160 -10.18 15.43 -14.71
N LYS A 161 -10.26 14.09 -14.64
CA LYS A 161 -10.07 13.22 -15.82
C LYS A 161 -11.35 13.09 -16.63
N ILE A 162 -12.49 12.91 -15.96
CA ILE A 162 -13.80 12.75 -16.62
C ILE A 162 -14.44 14.11 -16.88
N GLN A 163 -14.82 14.87 -15.84
CA GLN A 163 -15.59 16.11 -16.02
C GLN A 163 -14.76 17.28 -16.58
N GLY A 164 -13.46 17.32 -16.30
CA GLY A 164 -12.54 18.34 -16.77
C GLY A 164 -12.38 18.40 -18.30
N PHE A 165 -11.48 19.29 -18.74
CA PHE A 165 -11.18 19.55 -20.15
C PHE A 165 -9.72 19.27 -20.52
N ALA A 166 -8.92 18.82 -19.55
CA ALA A 166 -7.48 18.61 -19.70
C ALA A 166 -7.12 17.33 -20.48
N ASP A 167 -8.03 16.35 -20.52
CA ASP A 167 -7.90 15.16 -21.36
C ASP A 167 -8.60 15.41 -22.70
N ASP A 168 -7.94 15.13 -23.81
CA ASP A 168 -8.45 15.32 -25.17
C ASP A 168 -9.67 14.42 -25.48
N ALA A 169 -9.79 13.27 -24.81
CA ALA A 169 -10.94 12.38 -24.91
C ALA A 169 -12.03 12.64 -23.85
N ASN A 170 -11.97 13.76 -23.10
CA ASN A 170 -12.96 14.07 -22.04
C ASN A 170 -14.43 14.07 -22.50
N ARG A 171 -14.69 14.34 -23.79
CA ARG A 171 -16.05 14.30 -24.36
C ARG A 171 -16.62 12.89 -24.50
N TYR A 172 -15.78 11.86 -24.54
CA TYR A 172 -16.18 10.46 -24.66
C TYR A 172 -16.53 9.86 -23.28
N TYR A 173 -15.95 10.39 -22.19
CA TYR A 173 -16.19 9.91 -20.83
C TYR A 173 -17.48 10.44 -20.17
N LYS A 174 -18.30 11.21 -20.91
CA LYS A 174 -19.45 11.99 -20.42
C LYS A 174 -20.76 11.54 -21.06
#